data_AF-A0A7X7HBZ1-F1
#
_entry.id   AF-A0A7X7HBZ1-F1
#
_cell.length_a   1.000
_cell.length_b   1.000
_cell.length_c   1.000
_cell.angle_alpha   90.00
_cell.angle_beta   90.00
_cell.angle_gamma   90.00
#
_symmetry.space_group_name_H-M   'P 1'
#
loop_
_entity.id
_entity.type
_entity.pdbx_description
1 polymer ?
#
loop_
_entity_poly.entity_id
_entity_poly.type
_entity_poly.pdbx_seq_one_letter_code
_entity_poly.pdbx_strand_id
1 'polypeptide(L)'
;MGVIKGIARLFIYPKSLAKFPRECGYVYFQDYIPNNKFDIRVVVIGKRAFAIKRMVRPNDFRASGSGDILYEKENFSNETIKLAFETAEKIKSQCVAFDFVYDFQGKPLIVEISYGFVQDGYYQCVGYWDNNLVFHEGKFIPQEWIIEDSLR
;
A
#
# COMPACT_ATOMS: atom_id res chain seq x y z
N MET A 1 18.32 27.98 1.91
CA MET A 1 18.57 27.02 0.82
C MET A 1 17.29 26.56 0.09
N GLY A 2 16.21 26.19 0.81
CA GLY A 2 14.96 25.67 0.19
C GLY A 2 14.17 26.70 -0.64
N VAL A 3 14.06 27.94 -0.17
CA VAL A 3 13.29 29.01 -0.85
C VAL A 3 13.92 29.39 -2.20
N ILE A 4 15.25 29.55 -2.25
CA ILE A 4 16.00 29.84 -3.49
C ILE A 4 15.84 28.70 -4.50
N LYS A 5 15.91 27.43 -4.05
CA LYS A 5 15.61 26.27 -4.91
C LYS A 5 14.17 26.28 -5.42
N GLY A 6 13.21 26.72 -4.59
CA GLY A 6 11.81 26.88 -4.98
C GLY A 6 11.63 27.91 -6.11
N ILE A 7 12.22 29.10 -5.95
CA ILE A 7 12.18 30.16 -6.96
C ILE A 7 12.88 29.71 -8.25
N ALA A 8 14.06 29.08 -8.15
CA ALA A 8 14.78 28.58 -9.30
C ALA A 8 13.97 27.54 -10.11
N ARG A 9 13.17 26.69 -9.45
CA ARG A 9 12.31 25.69 -10.11
C ARG A 9 11.16 26.31 -10.92
N LEU A 10 10.77 27.55 -10.65
CA LEU A 10 9.77 28.27 -11.46
C LEU A 10 10.30 28.57 -12.87
N PHE A 11 11.61 28.80 -12.99
CA PHE A 11 12.27 29.15 -14.25
C PHE A 11 13.06 27.98 -14.86
N ILE A 12 13.52 27.04 -14.01
CA ILE A 12 14.31 25.87 -14.39
C ILE A 12 13.50 24.63 -13.99
N TYR A 13 12.62 24.20 -14.89
CA TYR A 13 11.78 23.04 -14.65
C TYR A 13 12.64 21.77 -14.50
N PRO A 14 12.55 21.04 -13.37
CA PRO A 14 13.34 19.84 -13.16
C PRO A 14 13.02 18.79 -14.21
N LYS A 15 14.06 18.25 -14.88
CA LYS A 15 13.89 17.17 -15.87
C LYS A 15 13.17 15.94 -15.31
N SER A 16 13.20 15.73 -13.99
CA SER A 16 12.44 14.66 -13.30
C SER A 16 10.93 14.89 -13.29
N LEU A 17 10.48 16.15 -13.15
CA LEU A 17 9.06 16.52 -13.21
C LEU A 17 8.54 16.55 -14.66
N ALA A 18 9.42 16.59 -15.66
CA ALA A 18 9.05 16.55 -17.08
C ALA A 18 8.71 15.14 -17.58
N LYS A 19 9.03 14.11 -16.79
CA LYS A 19 8.78 12.70 -17.13
C LYS A 19 7.42 12.20 -16.68
N PHE A 20 6.73 12.92 -15.79
CA PHE A 20 5.39 12.56 -15.38
C PHE A 20 4.37 13.09 -16.40
N PRO A 21 3.37 12.29 -16.79
CA PRO A 21 2.26 12.79 -17.59
C PRO A 21 1.58 13.96 -16.87
N ARG A 22 1.05 14.91 -17.65
CA ARG A 22 0.27 16.01 -17.10
C ARG A 22 -1.09 15.49 -16.68
N GLU A 23 -1.17 15.05 -15.44
CA GLU A 23 -2.44 14.65 -14.85
C GLU A 23 -3.25 15.91 -14.49
N CYS A 24 -4.18 16.32 -15.37
CA CYS A 24 -5.00 17.52 -15.16
C CYS A 24 -6.39 17.36 -15.78
N GLY A 25 -7.41 17.85 -15.08
CA GLY A 25 -8.76 18.00 -15.63
C GLY A 25 -9.59 16.73 -15.69
N TYR A 26 -9.22 15.67 -14.95
CA TYR A 26 -10.02 14.47 -14.82
C TYR A 26 -10.32 14.16 -13.35
N VAL A 27 -11.41 13.43 -13.14
CA VAL A 27 -11.85 12.91 -11.85
C VAL A 27 -12.24 11.46 -12.07
N TYR A 28 -11.93 10.63 -11.08
CA TYR A 28 -12.29 9.22 -11.09
C TYR A 28 -13.39 8.97 -10.05
N PHE A 29 -14.50 8.39 -10.49
CA PHE A 29 -15.62 8.01 -9.63
C PHE A 29 -15.66 6.50 -9.52
N GLN A 30 -15.86 6.01 -8.30
CA GLN A 30 -16.01 4.59 -7.98
C GLN A 30 -17.31 4.39 -7.21
N ASP A 31 -17.87 3.19 -7.29
CA ASP A 31 -19.01 2.81 -6.47
C ASP A 31 -18.62 2.85 -4.99
N TYR A 32 -19.47 3.46 -4.18
CA TYR A 32 -19.29 3.48 -2.73
C TYR A 32 -19.68 2.12 -2.14
N ILE A 33 -18.78 1.52 -1.36
CA ILE A 33 -19.04 0.25 -0.67
C ILE A 33 -19.49 0.54 0.78
N PRO A 34 -20.80 0.52 1.07
CA PRO A 34 -21.31 0.90 2.37
C PRO A 34 -20.89 -0.08 3.46
N ASN A 35 -20.87 0.41 4.70
CA ASN A 35 -20.65 -0.39 5.92
C ASN A 35 -19.28 -1.06 6.07
N ASN A 36 -18.29 -0.75 5.23
CA ASN A 36 -16.91 -1.12 5.52
C ASN A 36 -16.46 -0.50 6.85
N LYS A 37 -15.93 -1.32 7.76
CA LYS A 37 -15.45 -0.91 9.08
C LYS A 37 -13.94 -0.80 9.17
N PHE A 38 -13.26 -1.20 8.11
CA PHE A 38 -11.81 -1.20 8.00
C PHE A 38 -11.43 -1.23 6.53
N ASP A 39 -10.15 -0.97 6.26
CA ASP A 39 -9.49 -1.44 5.07
C ASP A 39 -8.29 -2.32 5.45
N ILE A 40 -7.79 -3.09 4.50
CA ILE A 40 -6.53 -3.82 4.64
C ILE A 40 -5.55 -3.24 3.64
N ARG A 41 -4.39 -2.77 4.12
CA ARG A 41 -3.27 -2.40 3.26
C ARG A 41 -2.27 -3.56 3.23
N VAL A 42 -2.06 -4.14 2.06
CA VAL A 42 -1.02 -5.16 1.83
C VAL A 42 0.12 -4.52 1.05
N VAL A 43 1.34 -4.63 1.57
CA VAL A 43 2.56 -4.23 0.88
C VAL A 43 3.26 -5.48 0.37
N VAL A 44 3.48 -5.55 -0.94
CA VAL A 44 4.24 -6.62 -1.61
C VAL A 44 5.60 -6.07 -2.00
N ILE A 45 6.66 -6.80 -1.64
CA ILE A 45 8.05 -6.53 -2.01
C ILE A 45 8.68 -7.83 -2.50
N GLY A 46 8.88 -7.91 -3.82
CA GLY A 46 9.33 -9.11 -4.51
C GLY A 46 8.44 -10.32 -4.19
N LYS A 47 8.99 -11.29 -3.45
CA LYS A 47 8.29 -12.54 -3.06
C LYS A 47 7.74 -12.53 -1.65
N ARG A 48 7.70 -11.36 -1.00
CA ARG A 48 7.30 -11.19 0.40
C ARG A 48 6.18 -10.18 0.48
N ALA A 49 5.26 -10.36 1.43
CA ALA A 49 4.20 -9.41 1.68
C ALA A 49 3.94 -9.23 3.17
N PHE A 50 3.56 -8.04 3.59
CA PHE A 50 3.11 -7.76 4.95
C PHE A 50 1.89 -6.85 4.88
N ALA A 51 1.08 -6.86 5.94
CA ALA A 51 -0.20 -6.19 5.93
C ALA A 51 -0.50 -5.49 7.24
N ILE A 52 -1.35 -4.48 7.14
CA ILE A 52 -1.98 -3.80 8.27
C ILE A 52 -3.47 -3.70 8.01
N LYS A 53 -4.26 -3.80 9.08
CA LYS A 53 -5.70 -3.53 9.03
C LYS A 53 -5.95 -2.20 9.70
N ARG A 54 -6.51 -1.23 8.98
CA ARG A 54 -6.78 0.11 9.53
C ARG A 54 -8.27 0.22 9.80
N MET A 55 -8.64 0.57 11.02
CA MET A 55 -10.05 0.69 11.41
C MET A 55 -10.60 2.05 10.97
N VAL A 56 -11.88 2.08 10.62
CA VAL A 56 -12.61 3.32 10.32
C VAL A 56 -12.89 4.09 11.62
N ARG A 57 -12.67 5.40 11.59
CA ARG A 57 -12.92 6.27 12.75
C ARG A 57 -14.42 6.43 13.04
N PRO A 58 -14.82 6.71 14.28
CA PRO A 58 -16.19 7.10 14.59
C PRO A 58 -16.64 8.28 13.72
N ASN A 59 -17.84 8.18 13.14
CA ASN A 59 -18.45 9.20 12.28
C ASN A 59 -17.66 9.54 10.99
N ASP A 60 -16.83 8.60 10.50
CA ASP A 60 -16.16 8.69 9.20
C ASP A 60 -16.39 7.37 8.42
N PHE A 61 -16.15 7.37 7.11
CA PHE A 61 -16.10 6.14 6.29
C PHE A 61 -14.65 5.78 5.92
N ARG A 62 -13.70 6.67 6.18
CA ARG A 62 -12.28 6.51 5.81
C ARG A 62 -11.50 5.81 6.93
N ALA A 63 -10.77 4.77 6.56
CA ALA A 63 -9.85 4.05 7.43
C ALA A 63 -8.44 4.67 7.44
N SER A 64 -7.97 5.16 6.30
CA SER A 64 -6.63 5.76 6.20
C SER A 64 -6.43 6.93 7.18
N GLY A 65 -5.28 6.90 7.86
CA GLY A 65 -4.88 7.89 8.87
C GLY A 65 -5.64 7.83 10.20
N SER A 66 -6.48 6.82 10.44
CA SER A 66 -7.23 6.68 11.70
C SER A 66 -6.36 6.56 12.93
N GLY A 67 -5.16 6.02 12.78
CA GLY A 67 -4.25 5.70 13.88
C GLY A 67 -4.63 4.43 14.63
N ASP A 68 -5.76 3.80 14.29
CA ASP A 68 -6.19 2.51 14.84
C ASP A 68 -5.83 1.40 13.84
N ILE A 69 -4.77 0.66 14.17
CA ILE A 69 -4.13 -0.31 13.29
C ILE A 69 -3.96 -1.65 14.03
N LEU A 70 -4.38 -2.72 13.38
CA LEU A 70 -4.19 -4.10 13.82
C LEU A 70 -3.13 -4.79 12.96
N TYR A 71 -2.32 -5.65 13.57
CA TYR A 71 -1.07 -6.17 13.01
C TYR A 71 -1.01 -7.69 12.97
N GLU A 72 -1.88 -8.35 13.71
CA GLU A 72 -1.86 -9.78 13.98
C GLU A 72 -2.39 -10.55 12.77
N LYS A 73 -1.78 -11.71 12.48
CA LYS A 73 -2.03 -12.52 11.28
C LYS A 73 -3.52 -12.84 11.09
N GLU A 74 -4.24 -13.04 12.18
CA GLU A 74 -5.65 -13.43 12.22
C GLU A 74 -6.58 -12.38 11.61
N ASN A 75 -6.09 -11.14 11.46
CA ASN A 75 -6.82 -10.06 10.81
C ASN A 75 -6.87 -10.18 9.28
N PHE A 76 -6.10 -11.10 8.67
CA PHE A 76 -5.87 -11.13 7.23
C PHE A 76 -6.25 -12.48 6.62
N SER A 77 -7.03 -12.46 5.54
CA SER A 77 -7.35 -13.67 4.78
C SER A 77 -6.26 -13.98 3.75
N ASN A 78 -5.99 -15.27 3.55
CA ASN A 78 -5.08 -15.72 2.49
C ASN A 78 -5.54 -15.27 1.10
N GLU A 79 -6.85 -15.12 0.87
CA GLU A 79 -7.39 -14.63 -0.40
C GLU A 79 -6.96 -13.18 -0.69
N THR A 80 -6.95 -12.32 0.33
CA THR A 80 -6.51 -10.93 0.21
C THR A 80 -5.01 -10.87 -0.11
N ILE A 81 -4.19 -11.61 0.64
CA ILE A 81 -2.74 -11.67 0.43
C ILE A 81 -2.40 -12.24 -0.95
N LYS A 82 -3.10 -13.31 -1.36
CA LYS A 82 -2.94 -13.91 -2.69
C LYS A 82 -3.27 -12.93 -3.80
N LEU A 83 -4.39 -12.20 -3.68
CA LEU A 83 -4.79 -11.20 -4.68
C LEU A 83 -3.74 -10.08 -4.79
N ALA A 84 -3.11 -9.68 -3.68
CA ALA A 84 -2.03 -8.71 -3.70
C ALA A 84 -0.80 -9.22 -4.49
N PHE A 85 -0.34 -10.45 -4.23
CA PHE A 85 0.76 -11.07 -4.97
C PHE A 85 0.43 -11.21 -6.47
N GLU A 86 -0.73 -11.77 -6.81
CA GLU A 86 -1.15 -11.94 -8.20
C GLU A 86 -1.25 -10.59 -8.93
N THR A 87 -1.73 -9.55 -8.25
CA THR A 87 -1.84 -8.22 -8.86
C THR A 87 -0.46 -7.59 -9.05
N ALA A 88 0.44 -7.71 -8.06
CA ALA A 88 1.81 -7.23 -8.17
C ALA A 88 2.56 -7.87 -9.35
N GLU A 89 2.39 -9.18 -9.55
CA GLU A 89 2.95 -9.90 -10.69
C GLU A 89 2.38 -9.40 -12.03
N LYS A 90 1.06 -9.26 -12.13
CA LYS A 90 0.37 -8.78 -13.34
C LYS A 90 0.85 -7.39 -13.77
N ILE A 91 1.03 -6.48 -12.82
CA ILE A 91 1.51 -5.11 -13.09
C ILE A 91 3.04 -5.03 -13.15
N LYS A 92 3.75 -6.14 -12.94
CA LYS A 92 5.21 -6.25 -12.91
C LYS A 92 5.85 -5.27 -11.92
N SER A 93 5.22 -5.07 -10.76
CA SER A 93 5.77 -4.21 -9.72
C SER A 93 6.65 -5.01 -8.77
N GLN A 94 7.84 -4.47 -8.48
CA GLN A 94 8.74 -5.00 -7.47
C GLN A 94 8.30 -4.63 -6.05
N CYS A 95 7.73 -3.43 -5.87
CA CYS A 95 7.31 -2.90 -4.57
C CYS A 95 6.02 -2.12 -4.77
N VAL A 96 4.94 -2.56 -4.13
CA VAL A 96 3.61 -1.94 -4.26
C VAL A 96 2.78 -2.20 -3.01
N ALA A 97 2.08 -1.16 -2.58
CA ALA A 97 1.03 -1.24 -1.57
C ALA A 97 -0.34 -1.26 -2.26
N PHE A 98 -1.24 -2.09 -1.76
CA PHE A 98 -2.63 -2.21 -2.20
C PHE A 98 -3.56 -1.96 -1.03
N ASP A 99 -4.58 -1.13 -1.24
CA ASP A 99 -5.66 -0.94 -0.27
C ASP A 99 -6.89 -1.73 -0.69
N PHE A 100 -7.37 -2.55 0.23
CA PHE A 100 -8.51 -3.44 0.04
C PHE A 100 -9.69 -3.00 0.91
N VAL A 101 -10.85 -2.96 0.27
CA VAL A 101 -12.15 -2.98 0.94
C VAL A 101 -12.88 -4.27 0.58
N TYR A 102 -14.00 -4.55 1.24
CA TYR A 102 -14.72 -5.81 1.06
C TYR A 102 -16.16 -5.55 0.63
N ASP A 103 -16.64 -6.32 -0.34
CA ASP A 103 -18.05 -6.30 -0.73
C ASP A 103 -18.94 -7.02 0.30
N PHE A 104 -20.25 -7.05 0.05
CA PHE A 104 -21.23 -7.69 0.94
C PHE A 104 -21.05 -9.21 1.09
N GLN A 105 -20.32 -9.86 0.18
CA GLN A 105 -19.98 -11.28 0.22
C GLN A 105 -18.63 -11.52 0.89
N GLY A 106 -17.95 -10.47 1.33
CA GLY A 106 -16.61 -10.55 1.90
C GLY A 106 -15.50 -10.71 0.84
N LYS A 107 -15.78 -10.44 -0.43
CA LYS A 107 -14.76 -10.50 -1.49
C LYS A 107 -13.84 -9.28 -1.42
N PRO A 108 -12.52 -9.45 -1.47
CA PRO A 108 -11.58 -8.32 -1.48
C PRO A 108 -11.65 -7.56 -2.81
N LEU A 109 -11.70 -6.23 -2.71
CA LEU A 109 -11.70 -5.27 -3.82
C LEU A 109 -10.56 -4.28 -3.64
N ILE A 110 -9.73 -4.09 -4.67
CA ILE A 110 -8.64 -3.10 -4.65
C ILE A 110 -9.21 -1.71 -4.96
N VAL A 111 -8.97 -0.74 -4.07
CA VAL A 111 -9.41 0.66 -4.25
C VAL A 111 -8.26 1.61 -4.59
N GLU A 112 -7.05 1.32 -4.10
CA GLU A 112 -5.86 2.15 -4.32
C GLU A 112 -4.62 1.26 -4.48
N ILE A 113 -3.67 1.72 -5.30
CA ILE A 113 -2.29 1.21 -5.31
C ILE A 113 -1.32 2.36 -5.09
N SER A 114 -0.21 2.09 -4.38
CA SER A 114 0.84 3.07 -4.14
C SER A 114 2.22 2.45 -4.29
N TYR A 115 3.17 3.20 -4.86
CA TYR A 115 4.57 2.79 -4.92
C TYR A 115 5.31 3.02 -3.58
N GLY A 116 4.74 3.83 -2.69
CA GLY A 116 5.38 4.25 -1.44
C GLY A 116 4.48 4.07 -0.22
N PHE A 117 5.11 3.85 0.93
CA PHE A 117 4.46 3.73 2.23
C PHE A 117 5.39 4.29 3.31
N VAL A 118 4.80 4.75 4.43
CA VAL A 118 5.56 5.33 5.56
C VAL A 118 5.85 4.21 6.56
N GLN A 119 7.14 3.95 6.77
CA GLN A 119 7.62 2.81 7.57
C GLN A 119 7.04 2.75 8.98
N ASP A 120 6.83 3.90 9.63
CA ASP A 120 6.38 4.00 11.02
C ASP A 120 5.09 3.22 11.28
N GLY A 121 4.19 3.17 10.30
CA GLY A 121 2.93 2.45 10.40
C GLY A 121 3.07 0.92 10.45
N TYR A 122 4.26 0.37 10.20
CA TYR A 122 4.50 -1.07 10.01
C TYR A 122 5.49 -1.68 11.00
N TYR A 123 6.14 -0.89 11.87
CA TYR A 123 7.09 -1.43 12.86
C TYR A 123 6.45 -2.47 13.80
N GLN A 124 5.14 -2.39 14.02
CA GLN A 124 4.40 -3.30 14.88
C GLN A 124 3.95 -4.59 14.17
N CYS A 125 4.14 -4.72 12.85
CA CYS A 125 3.88 -5.98 12.15
C CYS A 125 4.59 -7.15 12.85
N VAL A 126 3.86 -8.26 12.98
CA VAL A 126 4.30 -9.46 13.73
C VAL A 126 4.94 -10.52 12.84
N GLY A 127 4.91 -10.32 11.52
CA GLY A 127 5.47 -11.23 10.54
C GLY A 127 5.11 -10.81 9.11
N TYR A 128 5.40 -11.70 8.17
CA TYR A 128 5.16 -11.50 6.74
C TYR A 128 4.80 -12.82 6.06
N TRP A 129 4.16 -12.76 4.89
CA TRP A 129 3.91 -13.90 4.02
C TRP A 129 4.98 -14.01 2.96
N ASP A 130 5.34 -15.24 2.59
CA ASP A 130 6.01 -15.51 1.32
C ASP A 130 4.99 -15.71 0.18
N ASN A 131 5.49 -15.83 -1.06
CA ASN A 131 4.67 -16.02 -2.25
C ASN A 131 3.96 -17.38 -2.32
N ASN A 132 4.24 -18.30 -1.38
CA ASN A 132 3.49 -19.55 -1.20
C ASN A 132 2.40 -19.41 -0.11
N LEU A 133 2.16 -18.19 0.37
CA LEU A 133 1.22 -17.86 1.44
C LEU A 133 1.58 -18.47 2.81
N VAL A 134 2.84 -18.85 3.00
CA VAL A 134 3.34 -19.26 4.33
C VAL A 134 3.65 -18.01 5.13
N PHE A 135 3.10 -17.93 6.34
CA PHE A 135 3.38 -16.83 7.26
C PHE A 135 4.61 -17.12 8.10
N HIS A 136 5.56 -16.19 8.10
CA HIS A 136 6.79 -16.21 8.86
C HIS A 136 6.68 -15.18 9.99
N GLU A 137 6.62 -15.66 11.23
CA GLU A 137 6.62 -14.81 12.42
C GLU A 137 8.00 -14.18 12.64
N GLY A 138 8.01 -12.91 13.02
CA GLY A 138 9.24 -12.20 13.36
C GLY A 138 9.27 -10.76 12.87
N LYS A 139 10.30 -10.04 13.32
CA LYS A 139 10.58 -8.68 12.85
C LYS A 139 11.35 -8.74 11.54
N PHE A 140 11.13 -7.73 10.72
CA PHE A 140 11.73 -7.58 9.39
C PHE A 140 11.93 -6.10 9.06
N ILE A 141 12.78 -5.84 8.07
CA ILE A 141 13.06 -4.50 7.56
C ILE A 141 12.69 -4.49 6.07
N PRO A 142 11.54 -3.92 5.67
CA PRO A 142 11.08 -3.88 4.28
C PRO A 142 12.12 -3.33 3.29
N GLN A 143 12.93 -2.36 3.75
CA GLN A 143 13.96 -1.71 2.95
C GLN A 143 15.06 -2.68 2.53
N GLU A 144 15.39 -3.67 3.36
CA GLU A 144 16.39 -4.69 3.02
C GLU A 144 15.91 -5.52 1.83
N TRP A 145 14.62 -5.90 1.82
CA TRP A 145 14.03 -6.65 0.70
C TRP A 145 14.03 -5.85 -0.61
N ILE A 146 13.73 -4.54 -0.55
CA ILE A 146 13.78 -3.68 -1.73
C ILE A 146 15.19 -3.70 -2.32
N ILE A 147 16.21 -3.56 -1.48
CA ILE A 147 17.62 -3.57 -1.92
C ILE A 147 18.00 -4.94 -2.49
N GLU A 148 17.71 -6.03 -1.76
CA GLU A 148 18.02 -7.40 -2.18
C GLU A 148 17.42 -7.73 -3.56
N ASP A 149 16.16 -7.36 -3.77
CA ASP A 149 15.47 -7.69 -5.01
C ASP A 149 15.86 -6.76 -6.16
N SER A 150 16.41 -5.56 -5.90
CA SER A 150 16.92 -4.66 -6.94
C SER A 150 18.32 -5.04 -7.45
N LEU A 151 19.02 -5.94 -6.75
CA LEU A 151 20.36 -6.43 -7.11
C LEU A 151 20.33 -7.72 -7.96
N ARG A 152 19.14 -8.23 -8.28
CA ARG A 152 18.93 -9.44 -9.09
C ARG A 152 18.45 -9.09 -10.49
#